data_AF-A0A512E2Z7-F1
#
_entry.id   AF-A0A512E2Z7-F1
#
_cell.length_a   1.000
_cell.length_b   1.000
_cell.length_c   1.000
_cell.angle_alpha   90.00
_cell.angle_beta   90.00
_cell.angle_gamma   90.00
#
_symmetry.space_group_name_H-M   'P 1'
#
loop_
_entity.id
_entity.type
_entity.pdbx_description
1 polymer ?
#
loop_
_entity_poly.entity_id
_entity_poly.type
_entity_poly.pdbx_seq_one_letter_code
_entity_poly.pdbx_strand_id
1 'polypeptide(L)' 'MTFEELLDAANAGGSRGPGQWTPKACAVWREADPDDAALLEAAVALELATGRRVQVREEDAVRERRRQMDEATAAAKG' A
#
# COMPACT_ATOMS: atom_id res chain seq x y z
N MET A 1 6.06 -10.41 -5.24
CA MET A 1 4.69 -10.45 -5.80
C MET A 1 4.58 -9.38 -6.88
N THR A 2 3.58 -9.42 -7.75
CA THR A 2 3.32 -8.30 -8.66
C THR A 2 2.52 -7.20 -7.96
N PHE A 3 2.58 -5.98 -8.47
CA PHE A 3 1.77 -4.87 -7.92
C PHE A 3 0.27 -5.14 -8.02
N GLU A 4 -0.17 -5.79 -9.09
CA GLU A 4 -1.56 -6.22 -9.27
C GLU A 4 -1.99 -7.20 -8.17
N GLU A 5 -1.16 -8.21 -7.84
CA GLU A 5 -1.44 -9.15 -6.76
C GLU A 5 -1.54 -8.47 -5.38
N LEU A 6 -0.73 -7.44 -5.14
CA LEU A 6 -0.78 -6.64 -3.91
C LEU A 6 -2.10 -5.84 -3.81
N LEU A 7 -2.54 -5.22 -4.91
CA LEU A 7 -3.82 -4.50 -4.91
C LEU A 7 -5.02 -5.44 -4.85
N ASP A 8 -4.93 -6.62 -5.47
CA ASP A 8 -5.97 -7.65 -5.33
C ASP A 8 -6.06 -8.15 -3.89
N ALA A 9 -4.93 -8.29 -3.20
CA ALA A 9 -4.90 -8.59 -1.78
C ALA A 9 -5.52 -7.45 -0.95
N ALA A 10 -5.17 -6.20 -1.25
CA ALA A 10 -5.76 -5.02 -0.63
C ALA A 10 -7.29 -5.04 -0.78
N ASN A 11 -7.80 -5.32 -1.98
CA ASN A 11 -9.22 -5.27 -2.33
C ASN A 11 -10.01 -6.55 -2.04
N ALA A 12 -9.38 -7.56 -1.45
CA ALA A 12 -10.04 -8.82 -1.14
C ALA A 12 -11.23 -8.64 -0.20
N GLY A 13 -12.39 -9.19 -0.57
CA GLY A 13 -13.61 -9.09 0.23
C GLY A 13 -14.56 -7.95 -0.14
N GLY A 14 -14.34 -7.26 -1.27
CA GLY A 14 -15.35 -6.39 -1.88
C GLY A 14 -15.34 -4.94 -1.39
N SER A 15 -16.42 -4.47 -0.74
CA SER A 15 -16.72 -3.06 -0.49
C SER A 15 -15.91 -2.43 0.65
N ARG A 16 -14.58 -2.58 0.67
CA ARG A 16 -13.75 -1.89 1.65
C ARG A 16 -13.69 -0.37 1.40
N GLY A 17 -13.55 0.40 2.47
CA GLY A 17 -13.25 1.83 2.35
C GLY A 17 -11.79 2.08 1.90
N PRO A 18 -11.49 3.23 1.28
CA PRO A 18 -10.11 3.68 1.06
C PRO A 18 -9.32 3.65 2.37
N GLY A 19 -8.09 3.12 2.34
CA GLY A 19 -7.24 3.04 3.52
C GLY A 19 -7.57 1.91 4.50
N GLN A 20 -8.65 1.16 4.26
CA GLN A 20 -9.03 0.04 5.11
C GLN A 20 -8.20 -1.20 4.77
N TRP A 21 -7.59 -1.78 5.80
CA TRP A 21 -6.90 -3.07 5.72
C TRP A 21 -7.91 -4.22 5.71
N THR A 22 -7.71 -5.17 4.80
CA THR A 22 -8.51 -6.41 4.74
C THR A 22 -7.74 -7.56 5.38
N PRO A 23 -8.41 -8.65 5.80
CA PRO A 23 -7.71 -9.83 6.32
C PRO A 23 -6.65 -10.38 5.37
N LYS A 24 -6.90 -10.34 4.05
CA LYS A 24 -5.91 -10.79 3.05
C LYS A 24 -4.73 -9.81 2.93
N ALA A 25 -4.99 -8.50 2.94
CA ALA A 25 -3.93 -7.49 2.99
C ALA A 25 -3.04 -7.66 4.23
N CYS A 26 -3.64 -7.91 5.40
CA CYS A 26 -2.91 -8.18 6.64
C CYS A 26 -2.11 -9.48 6.60
N ALA A 27 -2.57 -10.51 5.88
CA ALA A 27 -1.80 -11.74 5.67
C ALA A 27 -0.58 -11.47 4.80
N VAL A 28 -0.78 -10.84 3.63
CA VAL A 28 0.30 -10.47 2.71
C VAL A 28 1.33 -9.58 3.40
N TRP A 29 0.91 -8.56 4.14
CA TRP A 29 1.84 -7.68 4.85
C TRP A 29 2.75 -8.40 5.86
N ARG A 30 2.26 -9.47 6.49
CA ARG A 30 3.05 -10.24 7.47
C ARG A 30 4.00 -11.25 6.82
N GLU A 31 3.67 -11.73 5.63
CA GLU A 31 4.30 -12.90 5.01
C GLU A 31 5.13 -12.57 3.76
N ALA A 32 4.85 -11.45 3.09
CA ALA A 32 5.57 -11.01 1.90
C ALA A 32 6.97 -10.48 2.23
N ASP A 33 7.80 -10.39 1.20
CA ASP A 33 9.10 -9.73 1.31
C ASP A 33 8.93 -8.27 1.78
N PRO A 34 9.91 -7.70 2.51
CA PRO A 34 9.79 -6.35 3.08
C PRO A 34 9.42 -5.26 2.06
N ASP A 35 9.94 -5.35 0.83
CA ASP A 35 9.65 -4.39 -0.22
C ASP A 35 8.18 -4.45 -0.69
N ASP A 36 7.62 -5.66 -0.80
CA ASP A 36 6.23 -5.88 -1.18
C ASP A 36 5.28 -5.42 -0.05
N ALA A 37 5.62 -5.74 1.20
CA ALA A 37 4.87 -5.29 2.37
C ALA A 37 4.85 -3.76 2.45
N ALA A 38 5.98 -3.11 2.18
CA ALA A 38 6.09 -1.66 2.21
C ALA A 38 5.36 -0.98 1.02
N LEU A 39 5.34 -1.60 -0.16
CA LEU A 39 4.53 -1.13 -1.29
C LEU A 39 3.02 -1.24 -0.99
N LEU A 40 2.59 -2.30 -0.32
CA LEU A 40 1.20 -2.45 0.14
C LEU A 40 0.82 -1.35 1.15
N GLU A 41 1.69 -1.05 2.12
CA GLU A 41 1.50 0.08 3.04
C GLU A 41 1.38 1.41 2.30
N ALA A 42 2.27 1.65 1.33
CA ALA A 42 2.26 2.88 0.55
C ALA A 42 0.98 3.03 -0.28
N ALA A 43 0.45 1.94 -0.84
CA ALA A 43 -0.83 1.94 -1.54
C ALA A 43 -1.96 2.36 -0.58
N VAL A 44 -2.06 1.74 0.59
CA VAL A 44 -3.07 2.07 1.61
C VAL A 44 -2.93 3.52 2.09
N ALA A 45 -1.69 4.01 2.26
CA ALA A 45 -1.42 5.40 2.64
C ALA A 45 -1.77 6.42 1.54
N LEU A 46 -1.66 6.03 0.27
CA LEU A 46 -2.10 6.85 -0.87
C LEU A 46 -3.64 6.92 -0.93
N GLU A 47 -4.33 5.83 -0.61
CA GLU A 47 -5.79 5.82 -0.53
C GLU A 47 -6.32 6.78 0.54
N LEU A 48 -5.70 6.78 1.71
CA LEU A 48 -6.04 7.71 2.79
C LEU A 48 -5.82 9.17 2.36
N ALA A 49 -4.72 9.45 1.66
CA ALA A 49 -4.39 10.80 1.21
C ALA A 49 -5.35 11.31 0.12
N THR A 50 -5.84 10.43 -0.73
CA THR A 50 -6.67 10.80 -1.89
C THR A 50 -8.17 10.59 -1.66
N GLY A 51 -8.56 9.90 -0.59
CA GLY A 51 -9.96 9.55 -0.31
C GLY A 51 -10.57 8.58 -1.31
N ARG A 52 -9.74 7.90 -2.12
CA ARG A 52 -10.18 6.94 -3.15
C ARG A 52 -9.28 5.73 -3.18
N ARG A 53 -9.77 4.64 -3.78
CA ARG A 53 -8.96 3.42 -3.96
C ARG A 53 -7.88 3.64 -5.01
N VAL A 54 -6.72 3.02 -4.77
CA VAL A 54 -5.62 2.96 -5.72
C VAL A 54 -5.95 1.93 -6.81
N GLN A 55 -5.62 2.26 -8.06
CA GLN A 55 -5.78 1.39 -9.22
C GLN A 55 -4.41 0.83 -9.65
N VAL A 56 -4.42 -0.32 -10.35
CA VAL A 56 -3.19 -0.99 -10.83
C VAL A 56 -2.32 -0.08 -11.70
N ARG A 57 -2.93 0.81 -12.49
CA ARG A 57 -2.21 1.80 -13.33
C ARG A 57 -1.49 2.90 -12.54
N GLU A 58 -1.65 2.95 -11.22
CA GLU A 58 -1.09 4.00 -10.36
C GLU A 58 0.15 3.51 -9.60
N GLU A 59 0.81 2.46 -10.10
CA GLU A 59 2.01 1.89 -9.50
C GLU A 59 3.10 2.96 -9.25
N ASP A 60 3.35 3.83 -10.23
CA ASP A 60 4.32 4.92 -10.09
C ASP A 60 3.97 5.89 -8.95
N ALA A 61 2.67 6.19 -8.78
CA ALA A 61 2.21 7.05 -7.70
C ALA A 61 2.38 6.38 -6.33
N VAL A 62 2.19 5.05 -6.24
CA VAL A 62 2.46 4.29 -5.01
C VAL A 62 3.94 4.25 -4.69
N ARG A 63 4.81 4.06 -5.69
CA ARG A 63 6.26 4.07 -5.52
C ARG A 63 6.76 5.44 -5.04
N GLU A 64 6.22 6.53 -5.60
CA GLU A 64 6.53 7.88 -5.13
C GLU A 64 6.00 8.12 -3.71
N ARG A 65 4.80 7.65 -3.38
CA ARG A 65 4.27 7.69 -2.00
C ARG A 65 5.19 6.94 -1.03
N ARG A 66 5.72 5.78 -1.43
CA ARG A 66 6.66 4.99 -0.63
C ARG A 66 7.93 5.76 -0.35
N ARG A 67 8.51 6.39 -1.38
CA ARG A 67 9.69 7.25 -1.26
C ARG A 67 9.45 8.39 -0.26
N GLN A 68 8.30 9.07 -0.35
CA GLN A 68 7.95 10.14 0.59
C GLN A 68 7.84 9.64 2.04
N MET A 69 7.30 8.42 2.24
CA MET A 69 7.26 7.78 3.56
C MET A 69 8.66 7.46 4.09
N ASP A 70 9.58 7.03 3.22
CA ASP A 70 10.99 6.81 3.58
C ASP A 70 11.70 8.09 3.98
N GLU A 71 11.55 9.15 3.19
CA GLU A 71 12.13 10.47 3.47
C GLU A 71 11.60 11.02 4.81
N ALA A 72 10.30 10.88 5.08
CA ALA A 72 9.71 11.28 6.35
C ALA A 72 10.23 10.44 7.54
N THR A 73 10.40 9.14 7.36
CA THR A 73 10.92 8.24 8.40
C THR A 73 12.40 8.52 8.69
N ALA A 74 13.19 8.81 7.65
CA ALA A 74 14.59 9.18 7.79
C ALA A 74 14.73 10.52 8.52
N ALA A 75 13.92 11.52 8.15
CA ALA A 75 13.90 12.83 8.81
C ALA A 75 13.51 12.74 10.29
N ALA A 76 12.63 11.83 10.68
CA ALA A 76 12.24 11.63 12.08
C ALA A 76 13.32 10.94 12.94
N LYS A 77 14.33 10.32 12.32
CA LYS A 77 15.43 9.64 13.01
C LYS A 77 16.70 10.50 13.16
N GLY A 78 16.80 11.59 12.41
CA GLY A 78 17.91 12.55 12.44
C GLY A 78 17.65 13.69 13.42
#